data_AF-A0AAD8ZKA4-F1
#
_entry.id   AF-A0AAD8ZKA4-F1
#
_cell.length_a   1.000
_cell.length_b   1.000
_cell.length_c   1.000
_cell.angle_alpha   90.00
_cell.angle_beta   90.00
_cell.angle_gamma   90.00
#
_symmetry.space_group_name_H-M   'P 1'
#
loop_
_entity.id
_entity.type
_entity.pdbx_description
1 polymer ?
#
loop_
_entity_poly.entity_id
_entity_poly.type
_entity_poly.pdbx_seq_one_letter_code
_entity_poly.pdbx_strand_id
1 'polypeptide(L)'
;MMAEWSKSHLKVVLVGNSGVGKSSIMTRFVDHRFTNMYRATIGVDFLTKEMTVDQSPVVFQIWDTAGTERFHSLGTSLYCRAHCCLLVFDVTSAASFSALDGWKKEFLAQSCPTEPASFPFIVLGNKTDLDVREVSMNRAQLWCEAVGAQYFECSAKEGTAIDAAFEVAAKAALHYFRSNAMDHREEVKITSKQETNSKQSEVLRSPQCNC
;
A
#
# COMPACT_ATOMS: atom_id res chain seq x y z
N MET A 1 -13.29 -6.67 -32.16
CA MET A 1 -13.66 -6.73 -30.74
C MET A 1 -12.35 -6.55 -29.97
N MET A 2 -12.16 -5.37 -29.39
CA MET A 2 -10.89 -4.95 -28.79
C MET A 2 -10.59 -5.81 -27.57
N ALA A 3 -9.37 -6.34 -27.47
CA ALA A 3 -8.93 -7.10 -26.32
C ALA A 3 -9.04 -6.21 -25.07
N GLU A 4 -9.77 -6.68 -24.08
CA GLU A 4 -9.87 -6.07 -22.76
C GLU A 4 -8.47 -6.13 -22.12
N TRP A 5 -7.69 -5.06 -22.24
CA TRP A 5 -6.42 -4.96 -21.52
C TRP A 5 -6.73 -5.09 -20.02
N SER A 6 -6.19 -6.13 -19.39
CA SER A 6 -6.35 -6.37 -17.96
C SER A 6 -5.88 -5.14 -17.18
N LYS A 7 -6.81 -4.46 -16.50
CA LYS A 7 -6.51 -3.31 -15.63
C LYS A 7 -5.55 -3.77 -14.54
N SER A 8 -4.58 -2.92 -14.16
CA SER A 8 -3.69 -3.25 -13.04
C SER A 8 -4.44 -3.11 -11.71
N HIS A 9 -4.33 -4.10 -10.84
CA HIS A 9 -4.93 -4.07 -9.51
C HIS A 9 -3.90 -3.54 -8.50
N LEU A 10 -4.16 -2.36 -7.96
CA LEU A 10 -3.25 -1.69 -7.02
C LEU A 10 -3.83 -1.78 -5.61
N LYS A 11 -3.31 -2.73 -4.83
CA LYS A 11 -3.60 -2.88 -3.40
C LYS A 11 -2.89 -1.82 -2.55
N VAL A 12 -3.64 -1.10 -1.73
CA VAL A 12 -3.15 -0.16 -0.71
C VAL A 12 -3.80 -0.47 0.63
N VAL A 13 -3.01 -0.38 1.70
CA VAL A 13 -3.46 -0.73 3.07
C VAL A 13 -3.37 0.51 3.96
N LEU A 14 -4.43 0.79 4.71
CA LEU A 14 -4.47 1.84 5.73
C LEU A 14 -4.18 1.22 7.09
N VAL A 15 -3.20 1.75 7.82
CA VAL A 15 -2.84 1.31 9.18
C VAL A 15 -2.73 2.51 10.13
N GLY A 16 -2.89 2.27 11.42
CA GLY A 16 -2.90 3.33 12.43
C GLY A 16 -3.84 3.01 13.58
N ASN A 17 -3.71 3.73 14.70
CA ASN A 17 -4.49 3.46 15.91
C ASN A 17 -6.01 3.47 15.67
N SER A 18 -6.75 2.85 16.57
CA SER A 18 -8.21 2.90 16.58
C SER A 18 -8.70 4.34 16.71
N GLY A 19 -9.77 4.70 16.00
CA GLY A 19 -10.38 6.02 16.07
C GLY A 19 -9.64 7.15 15.33
N VAL A 20 -8.48 6.91 14.70
CA VAL A 20 -7.77 7.96 13.92
C VAL A 20 -8.51 8.36 12.63
N GLY A 21 -9.44 7.53 12.16
CA GLY A 21 -10.34 7.84 11.03
C GLY A 21 -10.01 7.14 9.70
N LYS A 22 -9.31 6.00 9.72
CA LYS A 22 -8.98 5.20 8.53
C LYS A 22 -10.21 4.87 7.67
N SER A 23 -11.24 4.29 8.27
CA SER A 23 -12.51 3.97 7.60
C SER A 23 -13.19 5.22 7.06
N SER A 24 -13.21 6.32 7.83
CA SER A 24 -13.79 7.59 7.40
C SER A 24 -13.05 8.18 6.20
N ILE A 25 -11.73 8.08 6.16
CA ILE A 25 -10.89 8.48 5.02
C ILE A 25 -11.21 7.62 3.79
N MET A 26 -11.25 6.29 3.95
CA MET A 26 -11.58 5.36 2.87
C MET A 26 -12.97 5.65 2.28
N THR A 27 -14.00 5.74 3.13
CA THR A 27 -15.37 6.08 2.71
C THR A 27 -15.45 7.47 2.10
N ARG A 28 -14.71 8.45 2.63
CA ARG A 28 -14.67 9.80 2.07
C ARG A 28 -14.08 9.80 0.65
N PHE A 29 -13.03 9.04 0.41
CA PHE A 29 -12.42 8.94 -0.91
C PHE A 29 -13.30 8.21 -1.92
N VAL A 30 -13.94 7.10 -1.50
CA VAL A 30 -14.73 6.25 -2.43
C VAL A 30 -16.12 6.80 -2.66
N ASP A 31 -16.85 7.11 -1.58
CA ASP A 31 -18.27 7.45 -1.63
C ASP A 31 -18.54 8.95 -1.52
N HIS A 32 -17.51 9.77 -1.30
CA HIS A 32 -17.65 11.20 -1.00
C HIS A 32 -18.60 11.47 0.18
N ARG A 33 -18.63 10.54 1.15
CA ARG A 33 -19.48 10.60 2.34
C ARG A 33 -18.68 10.61 3.63
N PHE A 34 -19.30 11.15 4.68
CA PHE A 34 -18.78 11.13 6.04
C PHE A 34 -19.93 10.97 7.04
N THR A 35 -19.66 10.28 8.14
CA THR A 35 -20.60 10.11 9.26
C THR A 35 -19.88 10.34 10.58
N ASN A 36 -20.55 11.05 11.50
CA ASN A 36 -20.07 11.23 12.87
C ASN A 36 -20.28 9.98 13.75
N MET A 37 -21.00 8.97 13.28
CA MET A 37 -21.20 7.74 14.04
C MET A 37 -19.91 6.93 14.02
N TYR A 38 -19.21 6.90 15.16
CA TYR A 38 -18.09 6.01 15.34
C TYR A 38 -18.59 4.55 15.38
N ARG A 39 -18.10 3.73 14.45
CA ARG A 39 -18.21 2.28 14.49
C ARG A 39 -16.82 1.72 14.38
N ALA A 40 -16.36 1.03 15.41
CA ALA A 40 -15.07 0.37 15.37
C ALA A 40 -15.06 -0.67 14.24
N THR A 41 -14.04 -0.64 13.38
CA THR A 41 -13.84 -1.67 12.37
C THR A 41 -13.56 -3.00 13.08
N ILE A 42 -14.38 -4.01 12.78
CA ILE A 42 -14.16 -5.38 13.25
C ILE A 42 -13.48 -6.12 12.11
N GLY A 43 -12.21 -6.49 12.29
CA GLY A 43 -11.44 -7.19 11.27
C GLY A 43 -10.88 -6.25 10.19
N VAL A 44 -11.27 -6.49 8.94
CA VAL A 44 -10.81 -5.75 7.76
C VAL A 44 -12.00 -5.45 6.86
N ASP A 45 -11.99 -4.28 6.25
CA ASP A 45 -12.92 -3.92 5.18
C ASP A 45 -12.13 -3.50 3.94
N PHE A 46 -12.72 -3.64 2.76
CA PHE A 46 -12.07 -3.16 1.54
C PHE A 46 -13.07 -2.58 0.56
N LEU A 47 -12.66 -1.48 -0.07
CA LEU A 47 -13.39 -0.85 -1.17
C LEU A 47 -12.52 -0.82 -2.43
N THR A 48 -13.16 -0.79 -3.59
CA THR A 48 -12.49 -0.61 -4.87
C THR A 48 -12.95 0.67 -5.55
N LYS A 49 -12.03 1.35 -6.22
CA LYS A 49 -12.32 2.49 -7.07
C LYS A 49 -11.57 2.34 -8.38
N GLU A 50 -12.29 2.38 -9.49
CA GLU A 50 -11.64 2.46 -10.80
C GLU A 50 -11.17 3.89 -11.05
N MET A 51 -9.92 4.04 -11.47
CA MET A 51 -9.35 5.34 -11.76
C MET A 51 -8.31 5.24 -12.88
N THR A 52 -7.95 6.39 -13.46
CA THR A 52 -6.85 6.48 -14.43
C THR A 52 -5.68 7.16 -13.75
N VAL A 53 -4.55 6.47 -13.67
CA VAL A 53 -3.29 6.96 -13.07
C VAL A 53 -2.23 6.92 -14.14
N ASP A 54 -1.61 8.06 -14.44
CA ASP A 54 -0.61 8.19 -15.51
C ASP A 54 -1.06 7.48 -16.79
N GLN A 55 -2.24 7.89 -17.27
CA GLN A 55 -2.90 7.39 -18.49
C GLN A 55 -3.21 5.88 -18.48
N SER A 56 -3.06 5.22 -17.33
CA SER A 56 -3.23 3.78 -17.17
C SER A 56 -4.49 3.50 -16.38
N PRO A 57 -5.46 2.73 -16.91
CA PRO A 57 -6.63 2.34 -16.16
C PRO A 57 -6.24 1.32 -15.07
N VAL A 58 -6.62 1.61 -13.83
CA VAL A 58 -6.30 0.79 -12.66
C VAL A 58 -7.55 0.53 -11.81
N VAL A 59 -7.55 -0.62 -11.14
CA VAL A 59 -8.48 -0.95 -10.05
C VAL A 59 -7.74 -0.67 -8.75
N PHE A 60 -8.07 0.43 -8.08
CA PHE A 60 -7.46 0.80 -6.81
C PHE A 60 -8.19 0.09 -5.66
N GLN A 61 -7.52 -0.84 -4.99
CA GLN A 61 -8.08 -1.67 -3.92
C GLN A 61 -7.60 -1.13 -2.58
N ILE A 62 -8.52 -0.62 -1.78
CA ILE A 62 -8.22 0.07 -0.52
C ILE A 62 -8.63 -0.85 0.62
N TRP A 63 -7.67 -1.22 1.46
CA TRP A 63 -7.86 -2.12 2.59
C TRP A 63 -7.82 -1.32 3.88
N ASP A 64 -8.96 -1.17 4.55
CA ASP A 64 -9.10 -0.56 5.87
C ASP A 64 -8.95 -1.60 6.96
N THR A 65 -8.06 -1.36 7.91
CA THR A 65 -7.75 -2.30 8.98
C THR A 65 -8.28 -1.82 10.34
N ALA A 66 -8.57 -2.75 11.24
CA ALA A 66 -8.97 -2.42 12.60
C ALA A 66 -7.79 -1.88 13.42
N GLY A 67 -7.82 -0.62 13.85
CA GLY A 67 -6.70 0.03 14.58
C GLY A 67 -6.36 -0.49 15.98
N THR A 68 -6.90 -1.66 16.33
CA THR A 68 -6.59 -2.44 17.54
C THR A 68 -5.90 -3.77 17.18
N GLU A 69 -5.32 -3.90 15.98
CA GLU A 69 -4.86 -5.17 15.39
C GLU A 69 -3.67 -5.87 16.07
N ARG A 70 -3.54 -5.76 17.40
CA ARG A 70 -2.91 -6.81 18.24
C ARG A 70 -3.49 -8.22 18.00
N PHE A 71 -4.50 -8.37 17.15
CA PHE A 71 -4.92 -9.64 16.58
C PHE A 71 -3.92 -10.14 15.52
N HIS A 72 -2.82 -10.73 16.00
CA HIS A 72 -1.90 -11.60 15.24
C HIS A 72 -2.62 -12.72 14.44
N SER A 73 -3.91 -12.95 14.69
CA SER A 73 -4.73 -14.00 14.07
C SER A 73 -5.35 -13.65 12.71
N LEU A 74 -5.40 -12.38 12.30
CA LEU A 74 -5.95 -12.00 10.98
C LEU A 74 -4.98 -12.21 9.81
N GLY A 75 -3.73 -12.59 10.11
CA GLY A 75 -2.80 -13.20 9.16
C GLY A 75 -2.03 -12.21 8.29
N THR A 76 -0.76 -12.51 8.06
CA THR A 76 0.15 -11.88 7.10
C THR A 76 -0.46 -11.61 5.71
N SER A 77 -1.48 -12.38 5.31
CA SER A 77 -2.21 -12.23 4.04
C SER A 77 -2.85 -10.84 3.84
N LEU A 78 -3.22 -10.13 4.91
CA LEU A 78 -3.78 -8.78 4.80
C LEU A 78 -2.75 -7.76 4.30
N TYR A 79 -1.50 -7.89 4.74
CA TYR A 79 -0.42 -6.97 4.39
C TYR A 79 0.32 -7.40 3.12
N CYS A 80 0.41 -8.72 2.88
CA CYS A 80 1.07 -9.27 1.70
C CYS A 80 0.55 -8.64 0.40
N ARG A 81 1.47 -8.40 -0.54
CA ARG A 81 1.19 -7.90 -1.89
C ARG A 81 0.52 -6.51 -1.91
N ALA A 82 0.67 -5.74 -0.83
CA ALA A 82 0.42 -4.31 -0.89
C ALA A 82 1.44 -3.65 -1.84
N HIS A 83 1.00 -2.57 -2.50
CA HIS A 83 1.84 -1.76 -3.38
C HIS A 83 2.09 -0.37 -2.79
N CYS A 84 1.35 0.02 -1.75
CA CYS A 84 1.55 1.22 -0.94
C CYS A 84 0.90 1.05 0.43
N CYS A 85 1.41 1.76 1.44
CA CYS A 85 0.84 1.81 2.77
C CYS A 85 0.50 3.25 3.16
N LEU A 86 -0.69 3.46 3.69
CA LEU A 86 -1.14 4.72 4.26
C LEU A 86 -1.08 4.63 5.79
N LEU A 87 -0.16 5.37 6.39
CA LEU A 87 0.00 5.50 7.84
C LEU A 87 -0.86 6.66 8.34
N VAL A 88 -1.90 6.36 9.11
CA VAL A 88 -2.88 7.36 9.55
C VAL A 88 -2.74 7.65 11.04
N PHE A 89 -2.68 8.93 11.39
CA PHE A 89 -2.76 9.41 12.76
C PHE A 89 -3.77 10.55 12.88
N ASP A 90 -4.12 10.88 14.12
CA ASP A 90 -5.00 11.99 14.47
C ASP A 90 -4.15 13.16 14.96
N VAL A 91 -4.26 14.34 14.32
CA VAL A 91 -3.48 15.53 14.71
C VAL A 91 -3.79 16.01 16.13
N THR A 92 -4.92 15.59 16.69
CA THR A 92 -5.36 15.87 18.07
C THR A 92 -4.86 14.83 19.08
N SER A 93 -4.08 13.83 18.65
CA SER A 93 -3.55 12.77 19.53
C SER A 93 -2.07 12.48 19.27
N ALA A 94 -1.19 13.01 20.13
CA ALA A 94 0.25 12.74 20.09
C ALA A 94 0.59 11.26 20.28
N ALA A 95 -0.25 10.52 21.03
CA ALA A 95 -0.12 9.08 21.19
C ALA A 95 -0.32 8.33 19.86
N SER A 96 -1.28 8.76 19.04
CA SER A 96 -1.52 8.14 17.72
C SER A 96 -0.35 8.36 16.76
N PHE A 97 0.28 9.53 16.80
CA PHE A 97 1.46 9.85 16.00
C PHE A 97 2.70 9.06 16.47
N SER A 98 2.91 8.97 17.79
CA SER A 98 4.04 8.22 18.35
C SER A 98 3.96 6.72 18.08
N ALA A 99 2.76 6.20 17.78
CA ALA A 99 2.55 4.80 17.42
C ALA A 99 2.94 4.47 15.97
N LEU A 100 3.16 5.47 15.09
CA LEU A 100 3.43 5.24 13.67
C LEU A 100 4.70 4.44 13.41
N ASP A 101 5.73 4.58 14.24
CA ASP A 101 6.94 3.75 14.17
C ASP A 101 6.62 2.26 14.37
N GLY A 102 5.71 1.95 15.28
CA GLY A 102 5.23 0.58 15.50
C GLY A 102 4.45 0.07 14.28
N TRP A 103 3.50 0.87 13.78
CA TRP A 103 2.70 0.53 12.60
C TRP A 103 3.56 0.28 11.36
N LYS A 104 4.55 1.13 11.09
CA LYS A 104 5.46 0.95 9.94
C LYS A 104 6.27 -0.34 10.08
N LYS A 105 6.84 -0.60 11.26
CA LYS A 105 7.63 -1.82 11.52
C LYS A 105 6.78 -3.08 11.38
N GLU A 106 5.58 -3.08 11.94
CA GLU A 106 4.65 -4.20 11.86
C GLU A 106 4.20 -4.45 10.42
N PHE A 107 3.85 -3.39 9.68
CA PHE A 107 3.51 -3.50 8.26
C PHE A 107 4.65 -4.15 7.48
N LEU A 108 5.90 -3.68 7.63
CA LEU A 108 7.06 -4.24 6.92
C LEU A 108 7.31 -5.70 7.29
N ALA A 109 7.17 -6.06 8.57
CA ALA A 109 7.35 -7.44 9.03
C ALA A 109 6.29 -8.40 8.46
N GLN A 110 5.06 -7.92 8.20
CA GLN A 110 3.97 -8.77 7.71
C GLN A 110 3.80 -8.77 6.19
N SER A 111 4.09 -7.65 5.52
CA SER A 111 3.98 -7.51 4.06
C SER A 111 5.13 -8.15 3.30
N CYS A 112 6.30 -8.28 3.95
CA CYS A 112 7.54 -8.81 3.37
C CYS A 112 7.80 -8.31 1.94
N PRO A 113 7.89 -6.99 1.72
CA PRO A 113 8.13 -6.45 0.38
C PRO A 113 9.53 -6.85 -0.09
N THR A 114 9.67 -7.10 -1.40
CA THR A 114 10.95 -7.45 -2.03
C THR A 114 12.03 -6.40 -1.75
N GLU A 115 11.63 -5.12 -1.76
CA GLU A 115 12.50 -3.99 -1.43
C GLU A 115 11.89 -3.12 -0.33
N PRO A 116 12.12 -3.44 0.96
CA PRO A 116 11.56 -2.68 2.08
C PRO A 116 11.98 -1.20 2.12
N ALA A 117 13.15 -0.87 1.58
CA ALA A 117 13.70 0.48 1.58
C ALA A 117 13.03 1.41 0.55
N SER A 118 12.52 0.86 -0.54
CA SER A 118 11.84 1.60 -1.62
C SER A 118 10.32 1.48 -1.57
N PHE A 119 9.78 0.70 -0.63
CA PHE A 119 8.34 0.52 -0.47
C PHE A 119 7.65 1.86 -0.15
N PRO A 120 6.60 2.24 -0.90
CA PRO A 120 6.00 3.56 -0.74
C PRO A 120 5.10 3.64 0.50
N PHE A 121 5.42 4.61 1.35
CA PHE A 121 4.62 5.01 2.51
C PHE A 121 4.11 6.45 2.32
N ILE A 122 2.85 6.67 2.66
CA ILE A 122 2.26 8.00 2.76
C ILE A 122 1.64 8.15 4.14
N VAL A 123 1.85 9.30 4.76
CA VAL A 123 1.41 9.60 6.11
C VAL A 123 0.27 10.61 6.04
N LEU A 124 -0.84 10.29 6.70
CA LEU A 124 -2.04 11.12 6.76
C LEU A 124 -2.26 11.61 8.20
N GLY A 125 -2.07 12.91 8.42
CA GLY A 125 -2.47 13.59 9.65
C GLY A 125 -3.93 14.01 9.54
N ASN A 126 -4.84 13.18 10.06
CA ASN A 126 -6.27 13.37 9.93
C ASN A 126 -6.86 14.26 11.04
N LYS A 127 -8.10 14.71 10.84
CA LYS A 127 -8.91 15.53 11.75
C LYS A 127 -8.41 16.96 11.92
N THR A 128 -7.86 17.51 10.84
CA THR A 128 -7.41 18.92 10.78
C THR A 128 -8.54 19.93 10.90
N ASP A 129 -9.80 19.48 10.80
CA ASP A 129 -11.00 20.26 11.11
C ASP A 129 -11.22 20.53 12.61
N LEU A 130 -10.42 19.92 13.49
CA LEU A 130 -10.47 20.15 14.93
C LEU A 130 -9.38 21.15 15.35
N ASP A 131 -9.76 22.13 16.17
CA ASP A 131 -8.86 23.20 16.63
C ASP A 131 -7.80 22.72 17.64
N VAL A 132 -8.08 21.65 18.39
CA VAL A 132 -7.21 21.16 19.47
C VAL A 132 -6.14 20.23 18.90
N ARG A 133 -4.98 20.80 18.56
CA ARG A 133 -3.85 20.07 17.98
C ARG A 133 -2.79 19.69 19.01
N GLU A 134 -2.39 18.42 19.01
CA GLU A 134 -1.27 17.90 19.81
C GLU A 134 0.00 17.63 18.98
N VAL A 135 -0.14 17.52 17.65
CA VAL A 135 0.97 17.26 16.72
C VAL A 135 1.06 18.39 15.71
N SER A 136 2.15 19.17 15.75
CA SER A 136 2.37 20.23 14.77
C SER A 136 2.71 19.67 13.39
N MET A 137 2.32 20.40 12.33
CA MET A 137 2.65 20.07 10.94
C MET A 137 4.17 19.87 10.77
N ASN A 138 4.98 20.76 11.33
CA ASN A 138 6.44 20.67 11.25
C ASN A 138 6.99 19.38 11.90
N ARG A 139 6.46 18.99 13.06
CA ARG A 139 6.87 17.74 13.73
C ARG A 139 6.56 16.52 12.87
N ALA A 140 5.36 16.47 12.28
CA ALA A 140 4.97 15.37 11.40
C ALA A 140 5.80 15.34 10.12
N GLN A 141 6.00 16.49 9.49
CA GLN A 141 6.81 16.65 8.28
C GLN A 141 8.25 16.14 8.47
N LEU A 142 8.93 16.58 9.54
CA LEU A 142 10.30 16.15 9.85
C LEU A 142 10.41 14.64 10.06
N TRP A 143 9.43 14.02 10.73
CA TRP A 143 9.41 12.57 10.89
C TRP A 143 9.21 11.87 9.54
N CYS A 144 8.30 12.36 8.70
CA CYS A 144 8.03 11.80 7.38
C CYS A 144 9.27 11.84 6.48
N GLU A 145 10.01 12.95 6.49
CA GLU A 145 11.29 13.10 5.78
C GLU A 145 12.32 12.07 6.27
N ALA A 146 12.45 11.89 7.58
CA ALA A 146 13.38 10.92 8.16
C ALA A 146 13.05 9.46 7.79
N VAL A 147 11.77 9.13 7.59
CA VAL A 147 11.33 7.77 7.24
C VAL A 147 11.10 7.56 5.75
N GLY A 148 11.33 8.58 4.91
CA GLY A 148 11.16 8.52 3.45
C GLY A 148 9.70 8.48 3.00
N ALA A 149 8.78 9.09 3.74
CA ALA A 149 7.35 9.10 3.43
C ALA A 149 6.86 10.50 3.03
N GLN A 150 5.85 10.56 2.17
CA GLN A 150 5.13 11.82 1.87
C GLN A 150 4.08 12.09 2.95
N TYR A 151 3.84 13.37 3.26
CA TYR A 151 2.91 13.78 4.32
C TYR A 151 1.76 14.61 3.78
N PHE A 152 0.55 14.32 4.26
CA PHE A 152 -0.65 15.12 4.00
C PHE A 152 -1.39 15.40 5.30
N GLU A 153 -1.84 16.65 5.44
CA GLU A 153 -2.85 17.03 6.42
C GLU A 153 -4.24 16.88 5.81
N CYS A 154 -5.06 16.06 6.45
CA CYS A 154 -6.35 15.65 5.91
C CYS A 154 -7.50 15.94 6.89
N SER A 155 -8.69 16.09 6.33
CA SER A 155 -9.94 15.97 7.11
C SER A 155 -10.88 15.05 6.36
N ALA A 156 -11.16 13.87 6.92
CA ALA A 156 -12.24 13.03 6.41
C ALA A 156 -13.61 13.72 6.51
N LYS A 157 -13.80 14.59 7.51
CA LYS A 157 -15.04 15.34 7.73
C LYS A 157 -15.26 16.40 6.66
N GLU A 158 -14.26 17.20 6.34
CA GLU A 158 -14.38 18.29 5.36
C GLU A 158 -13.95 17.87 3.94
N GLY A 159 -13.36 16.69 3.78
CA GLY A 159 -12.81 16.21 2.51
C GLY A 159 -11.44 16.79 2.16
N THR A 160 -10.84 17.61 3.03
CA THR A 160 -9.58 18.30 2.80
C THR A 160 -8.45 17.31 2.48
N ALA A 161 -7.81 17.52 1.32
CA ALA A 161 -6.66 16.79 0.81
C ALA A 161 -6.83 15.26 0.64
N ILE A 162 -8.06 14.73 0.75
CA ILE A 162 -8.31 13.28 0.64
C ILE A 162 -8.00 12.79 -0.77
N ASP A 163 -8.59 13.41 -1.81
CA ASP A 163 -8.35 12.99 -3.19
C ASP A 163 -6.88 13.14 -3.60
N ALA A 164 -6.25 14.26 -3.24
CA ALA A 164 -4.84 14.50 -3.53
C ALA A 164 -3.90 13.46 -2.89
N ALA A 165 -4.15 13.08 -1.63
CA ALA A 165 -3.35 12.06 -0.96
C ALA A 165 -3.50 10.68 -1.63
N PHE A 166 -4.72 10.32 -2.04
CA PHE A 166 -4.99 9.04 -2.71
C PHE A 166 -4.48 9.01 -4.16
N GLU A 167 -4.48 10.12 -4.88
CA GLU A 167 -3.85 10.21 -6.20
C GLU A 167 -2.34 9.97 -6.12
N VAL A 168 -1.68 10.54 -5.11
CA VAL A 168 -0.25 10.32 -4.86
C VAL A 168 0.00 8.86 -4.46
N ALA A 169 -0.86 8.28 -3.63
CA ALA A 169 -0.80 6.86 -3.29
C ALA A 169 -0.94 5.96 -4.51
N ALA A 170 -1.86 6.28 -5.41
CA ALA A 170 -2.11 5.50 -6.61
C ALA A 170 -0.92 5.57 -7.59
N LYS A 171 -0.30 6.76 -7.75
CA LYS A 171 0.93 6.92 -8.54
C LYS A 171 2.10 6.13 -7.96
N ALA A 172 2.34 6.25 -6.65
CA ALA A 172 3.40 5.53 -5.97
C ALA A 172 3.20 4.00 -6.05
N ALA A 173 1.97 3.53 -5.84
CA ALA A 173 1.60 2.13 -5.98
C ALA A 173 1.80 1.61 -7.41
N LEU A 174 1.42 2.38 -8.43
CA LEU A 174 1.59 1.99 -9.83
C LEU A 174 3.07 1.89 -10.21
N HIS A 175 3.88 2.86 -9.76
CA HIS A 175 5.32 2.85 -9.97
C HIS A 175 5.96 1.61 -9.34
N TYR A 176 5.68 1.36 -8.05
CA TYR A 176 6.19 0.19 -7.32
C TYR A 176 5.73 -1.13 -7.96
N PHE A 177 4.47 -1.24 -8.37
CA PHE A 177 3.94 -2.41 -9.08
C PHE A 177 4.70 -2.69 -10.38
N ARG A 178 5.00 -1.66 -11.17
CA ARG A 178 5.71 -1.79 -12.44
C ARG A 178 7.16 -2.24 -12.26
N SER A 179 7.88 -1.67 -11.29
CA SER A 179 9.25 -2.06 -10.98
C SER A 179 9.33 -3.55 -10.64
N ASN A 180 8.50 -4.01 -9.69
CA ASN A 180 8.49 -5.41 -9.28
C ASN A 180 7.98 -6.38 -10.38
N ALA A 181 7.09 -5.92 -11.27
CA ALA A 181 6.63 -6.73 -12.39
C ALA A 181 7.69 -6.89 -13.49
N MET A 182 8.61 -5.93 -13.63
CA MET A 182 9.73 -6.03 -14.57
C MET A 182 10.79 -7.00 -14.06
N ASP A 183 11.14 -6.95 -12.77
CA ASP A 183 12.13 -7.85 -12.17
C ASP A 183 11.75 -9.32 -12.32
N HIS A 184 10.48 -9.67 -12.04
CA HIS A 184 9.99 -11.03 -12.25
C HIS A 184 10.00 -11.47 -13.72
N ARG A 185 9.84 -10.55 -14.68
CA ARG A 185 9.95 -10.89 -16.11
C ARG A 185 11.40 -11.11 -16.54
N GLU A 186 12.36 -10.46 -15.91
CA GLU A 186 13.79 -10.66 -16.18
C GLU A 186 14.30 -11.97 -15.56
N GLU A 187 13.93 -12.29 -14.31
CA GLU A 187 14.25 -13.58 -13.67
C GLU A 187 13.71 -14.76 -14.48
N VAL A 188 12.45 -14.73 -14.91
CA VAL A 188 11.85 -15.81 -15.73
C VAL A 188 12.58 -15.97 -17.07
N LYS A 189 13.07 -14.89 -17.67
CA LYS A 189 13.89 -14.94 -18.90
C LYS A 189 15.28 -15.54 -18.66
N ILE A 190 15.87 -15.35 -17.48
CA ILE A 190 17.20 -15.91 -17.14
C ILE A 190 17.07 -17.42 -16.89
N THR A 191 16.07 -17.85 -16.10
CA THR A 191 15.83 -19.29 -15.82
C THR A 191 15.50 -20.06 -17.09
N SER A 192 14.66 -19.52 -17.97
CA SER A 192 14.33 -20.15 -19.25
C SER A 192 15.51 -20.22 -20.24
N LYS A 193 16.46 -19.27 -20.17
CA LYS A 193 17.72 -19.32 -20.93
C LYS A 193 18.71 -20.36 -20.37
N GLN A 194 18.73 -20.59 -19.06
CA GLN A 194 19.56 -21.62 -18.45
C GLN A 194 19.05 -23.03 -18.76
N GLU A 195 17.73 -23.25 -18.77
CA GLU A 195 17.12 -24.54 -19.14
C GLU A 195 17.25 -24.86 -20.63
N THR A 196 17.35 -23.86 -21.51
CA THR A 196 17.58 -24.08 -22.94
C THR A 196 19.05 -24.36 -23.25
N ASN A 197 19.99 -23.79 -22.48
CA ASN A 197 21.42 -24.11 -22.59
C ASN A 197 21.79 -25.47 -22.00
N SER A 198 21.13 -25.95 -20.94
CA SER A 198 21.40 -27.29 -20.39
C SER A 198 20.91 -28.41 -21.31
N LYS A 199 19.81 -28.21 -22.03
CA LYS A 199 19.28 -29.17 -23.01
C LYS A 199 20.09 -29.25 -24.31
N GLN A 200 20.93 -28.26 -24.64
CA GLN A 200 21.87 -28.37 -25.77
C GLN A 200 23.17 -29.10 -25.42
N SER A 201 23.56 -29.15 -24.13
CA SER A 201 24.75 -29.90 -23.70
C SER A 201 24.54 -31.42 -23.54
N GLU A 202 23.30 -31.91 -23.46
CA GLU A 202 23.00 -33.35 -23.31
C GLU A 202 22.84 -34.12 -24.63
N VAL A 203 22.83 -33.45 -25.80
CA VAL A 203 22.62 -34.11 -27.11
C VAL A 203 23.93 -34.59 -27.77
N LEU A 204 25.10 -34.39 -27.15
CA LEU A 204 26.41 -34.73 -27.71
C LEU A 204 27.09 -36.00 -27.15
N ARG A 205 26.33 -36.92 -26.53
CA ARG A 205 26.82 -38.26 -26.20
C ARG A 205 25.90 -39.35 -26.74
N SER A 206 25.94 -39.53 -28.06
CA SER A 206 25.52 -40.79 -28.67
C SER A 206 26.49 -41.91 -28.28
N PRO A 207 26.04 -43.04 -27.71
CA PRO A 207 26.87 -44.24 -27.65
C PRO A 207 26.96 -44.81 -29.06
N GLN A 208 28.17 -44.91 -29.59
CA GLN A 208 28.45 -45.70 -30.79
C GLN A 208 28.06 -47.17 -30.51
N CYS A 209 27.06 -47.66 -31.23
CA CYS A 209 26.89 -49.09 -31.44
C CYS A 209 28.11 -49.62 -32.18
N ASN A 210 28.81 -50.60 -31.58
CA ASN A 210 29.66 -51.52 -32.32
C ASN A 210 29.15 -52.94 -32.05
N CYS A 211 28.75 -53.57 -33.14
CA CYS A 211 28.89 -54.99 -33.50
C CYS A 211 28.64 -56.04 -32.41
#